data_AF-A0A1Q5KXM5-F1
#
_entry.id   AF-A0A1Q5KXM5-F1
#
_cell.length_a   1.000
_cell.length_b   1.000
_cell.length_c   1.000
_cell.angle_alpha   90.00
_cell.angle_beta   90.00
_cell.angle_gamma   90.00
#
_symmetry.space_group_name_H-M   'P 1'
#
loop_
_entity.id
_entity.type
_entity.pdbx_description
1 polymer ?
#
loop_
_entity_poly.entity_id
_entity_poly.type
_entity_poly.pdbx_seq_one_letter_code
_entity_poly.pdbx_strand_id
1 'polypeptide(L)' 'MRPIPDDLAHAQEEWHATYRQLAVHPRTALRRRLIRLSSRVLFHPYWQGRGTAARSALSVPGRGGRSR' A
#
# COMPACT_ATOMS: atom_id res chain seq x y z
N MET A 1 8.86 8.89 21.41
CA MET A 1 9.01 8.23 20.10
C MET A 1 7.95 7.14 20.01
N ARG A 2 7.00 7.21 19.05
CA ARG A 2 6.07 6.09 18.84
C ARG A 2 6.85 4.97 18.16
N PRO A 3 6.89 3.75 18.72
CA PRO A 3 7.58 2.64 18.08
C PRO A 3 6.97 2.39 16.70
N ILE A 4 7.83 2.13 15.72
CA ILE A 4 7.39 1.64 14.41
C ILE A 4 6.87 0.23 14.66
N PRO A 5 5.62 -0.10 14.28
CA PRO A 5 5.08 -1.42 14.49
C PRO A 5 5.89 -2.45 13.70
N ASP A 6 6.23 -3.57 14.31
CA ASP A 6 6.99 -4.66 13.70
C ASP A 6 6.37 -5.16 12.39
N ASP A 7 5.04 -5.12 12.27
CA ASP A 7 4.32 -5.46 11.04
C ASP A 7 4.73 -4.56 9.85
N LEU A 8 4.92 -3.26 10.11
CA LEU A 8 5.36 -2.30 9.09
C LEU A 8 6.84 -2.47 8.75
N ALA A 9 7.67 -2.81 9.74
CA ALA A 9 9.08 -3.12 9.50
C ALA A 9 9.21 -4.40 8.64
N HIS A 10 8.44 -5.44 8.98
CA HIS A 10 8.40 -6.70 8.23
C HIS A 10 7.88 -6.50 6.80
N ALA A 11 6.83 -5.70 6.62
CA ALA A 11 6.29 -5.38 5.30
C ALA A 11 7.27 -4.57 4.42
N GLN A 12 8.08 -3.69 5.02
CA GLN A 12 9.16 -2.98 4.32
C GLN A 12 10.31 -3.90 3.93
N GLU A 13 10.73 -4.79 4.83
CA GLU A 13 11.76 -5.79 4.53
C GLU A 13 11.32 -6.73 3.39
N GLU A 14 10.08 -7.22 3.41
CA GLU A 14 9.52 -8.04 2.32
C GLU A 14 9.43 -7.26 1.01
N TRP A 15 9.10 -5.96 1.07
CA TRP A 15 9.11 -5.07 -0.08
C TRP A 15 10.52 -4.89 -0.67
N HIS A 16 11.53 -4.63 0.17
CA HIS A 16 12.93 -4.52 -0.26
C HIS A 16 13.47 -5.83 -0.84
N ALA A 17 13.16 -6.97 -0.23
CA ALA A 17 13.55 -8.28 -0.74
C ALA A 17 12.91 -8.55 -2.12
N THR A 18 11.62 -8.23 -2.26
CA THR A 18 10.89 -8.37 -3.54
C THR A 18 11.44 -7.41 -4.59
N TYR A 19 11.77 -6.17 -4.22
CA TYR A 19 12.35 -5.18 -5.12
C TYR A 19 13.74 -5.61 -5.61
N ARG A 20 14.59 -6.13 -4.71
CA ARG A 20 15.88 -6.71 -5.09
C ARG A 20 15.75 -7.86 -6.06
N GLN A 21 14.81 -8.78 -5.82
CA GLN A 21 14.56 -9.89 -6.75
C GLN A 21 14.04 -9.39 -8.11
N LEU A 22 13.20 -8.35 -8.12
CA LEU A 22 12.73 -7.69 -9.34
C LEU A 22 13.87 -7.02 -10.11
N ALA A 23 14.80 -6.39 -9.40
CA ALA A 23 15.95 -5.69 -9.99
C ALA A 23 16.89 -6.67 -10.72
N VAL A 24 17.03 -7.89 -10.21
CA VAL A 24 17.82 -8.95 -10.86
C VAL A 24 17.02 -9.64 -11.97
N HIS A 25 15.72 -9.86 -11.78
CA HIS A 25 14.86 -10.53 -12.76
C HIS A 25 13.51 -9.81 -12.92
N PRO A 26 13.29 -9.06 -14.02
CA PRO A 26 12.05 -8.33 -14.25
C PRO A 26 10.91 -9.29 -14.60
N ARG A 27 10.29 -9.89 -13.57
CA ARG A 27 9.12 -10.77 -13.70
C ARG A 27 7.84 -10.01 -13.38
N THR A 28 6.85 -10.16 -14.26
CA THR A 28 5.52 -9.54 -14.11
C THR A 28 4.81 -9.97 -12.82
N ALA A 29 5.04 -11.21 -12.36
CA ALA A 29 4.51 -11.72 -11.10
C ALA A 29 5.10 -10.98 -9.86
N LEU A 30 6.42 -10.74 -9.85
CA LEU A 30 7.09 -9.98 -8.79
C LEU A 30 6.62 -8.52 -8.78
N ARG A 31 6.41 -7.94 -9.97
CA ARG A 31 5.91 -6.56 -10.09
C ARG A 31 4.49 -6.42 -9.52
N ARG A 32 3.59 -7.37 -9.79
CA ARG A 32 2.24 -7.40 -9.19
C ARG A 32 2.30 -7.60 -7.67
N ARG A 33 3.21 -8.45 -7.18
CA ARG A 33 3.41 -8.67 -5.75
C ARG A 33 3.95 -7.41 -5.04
N LEU A 34 4.89 -6.70 -5.67
CA LEU A 34 5.42 -5.43 -5.20
C LEU A 34 4.33 -4.35 -5.07
N ILE A 35 3.44 -4.23 -6.07
CA ILE A 35 2.33 -3.26 -6.04
C ILE A 35 1.35 -3.56 -4.90
N ARG A 36 1.06 -4.84 -4.63
CA ARG A 36 0.24 -5.26 -3.48
C ARG A 36 0.88 -4.94 -2.14
N LEU A 37 2.18 -5.25 -1.98
CA LEU A 37 2.94 -4.93 -0.77
C LEU A 37 3.02 -3.42 -0.55
N SER A 38 3.32 -2.66 -1.60
CA SER A 38 3.36 -1.20 -1.56
C SER A 38 2.02 -0.61 -1.13
N SER A 39 0.90 -1.14 -1.64
CA SER A 39 -0.44 -0.73 -1.21
C SER A 39 -0.67 -1.02 0.28
N ARG A 40 -0.31 -2.21 0.78
CA ARG A 40 -0.44 -2.54 2.21
C ARG A 40 0.35 -1.60 3.11
N VAL A 41 1.59 -1.27 2.73
CA VAL A 41 2.44 -0.33 3.45
C VAL A 41 1.85 1.09 3.40
N LEU A 42 1.40 1.56 2.22
CA LEU A 42 0.81 2.90 2.04
C LEU A 42 -0.55 3.09 2.72
N PHE A 43 -1.34 2.03 2.86
CA PHE A 43 -2.64 2.04 3.56
C PHE A 43 -2.53 1.61 5.02
N HIS A 44 -1.31 1.41 5.54
CA HIS A 44 -1.13 0.93 6.91
C HIS A 44 -1.65 1.96 7.94
N PRO A 45 -2.39 1.53 8.98
CA PRO A 45 -3.00 2.42 9.98
C PRO A 45 -1.98 3.25 10.77
N TYR A 46 -0.71 2.82 10.80
CA TYR A 46 0.41 3.63 11.31
C TYR A 46 0.51 5.00 10.61
N TRP A 47 0.29 5.06 9.29
CA TRP A 47 0.29 6.31 8.53
C TRP A 47 -1.02 7.10 8.70
N GLN A 48 -2.15 6.40 8.87
CA GLN A 48 -3.46 7.02 9.17
C GLN A 48 -3.42 7.84 10.46
N GLY A 49 -2.76 7.32 11.51
CA GLY A 49 -2.55 8.02 12.77
C GLY A 49 -1.64 9.25 12.70
N ARG A 50 -1.06 9.55 11.53
CA ARG A 50 -0.15 10.68 11.29
C ARG A 50 -0.68 11.70 10.27
N GLY A 51 -1.90 11.53 9.76
CA GLY A 51 -2.60 12.55 8.97
C GLY A 51 -2.88 12.15 7.53
N THR A 52 -3.66 11.08 7.30
CA THR A 52 -4.28 10.83 5.99
C THR A 52 -5.80 10.89 6.06
N ALA A 53 -6.34 11.91 6.73
CA ALA A 53 -7.76 12.28 6.60
C ALA A 53 -8.14 12.68 5.15
N ALA A 54 -7.16 13.00 4.30
CA ALA A 54 -7.39 13.41 2.92
C ALA A 54 -7.71 12.25 1.94
N ARG A 55 -7.44 10.99 2.29
CA ARG A 55 -7.61 9.85 1.35
C ARG A 55 -9.01 9.24 1.35
N SER A 56 -9.76 9.38 2.45
CA SER A 56 -11.13 8.88 2.55
C SER A 56 -12.11 9.64 1.63
N ALA A 57 -11.76 10.85 1.17
CA ALA A 57 -12.58 11.65 0.27
C ALA A 57 -12.51 11.22 -1.21
N LEU A 58 -11.55 10.35 -1.59
CA LEU A 58 -11.39 9.88 -2.97
C LEU A 58 -12.09 8.54 -3.25
N SER A 59 -12.62 7.87 -2.23
CA SER A 59 -13.61 6.80 -2.42
C SER A 59 -15.02 7.38 -2.28
N VAL A 60 -15.38 8.31 -3.16
CA VAL A 60 -16.79 8.50 -3.51
C VAL A 60 -17.13 7.33 -4.45
N PRO A 61 -17.93 6.34 -4.04
CA PRO A 61 -18.53 5.46 -5.01
C PRO A 61 -19.52 6.31 -5.81
N GLY A 62 -19.16 6.60 -7.06
CA GLY A 62 -20.11 7.05 -8.06
C GLY A 62 -21.16 5.96 -8.26
N ARG A 63 -22.19 5.96 -7.39
CA ARG A 63 -23.37 5.12 -7.53
C ARG A 63 -24.40 5.95 -8.30
N GLY A 64 -24.63 5.54 -9.54
CA GLY A 64 -25.48 6.25 -10.48
C GLY A 64 -26.90 6.48 -9.98
N GLY A 65 -27.41 7.67 -10.31
CA GLY A 65 -28.84 7.98 -10.32
C GLY A 65 -29.20 8.48 -11.72
N ARG A 66 -29.20 7.58 -12.71
CA ARG A 66 -29.88 7.82 -14.00
C ARG A 66 -31.25 7.17 -13.91
N SER A 67 -32.26 7.97 -13.69
CA SER A 67 -33.69 7.67 -13.80
C SER A 67 -34.40 9.02 -13.80
N ARG A 68 -35.32 9.38 -14.67
CA ARG A 68 -35.84 8.86 -15.94
C ARG A 68 -36.54 10.06 -16.56
#